data_AF-A0A0B7H0E5-F1
#
_entry.id   AF-A0A0B7H0E5-F1
#
_cell.length_a   1.000
_cell.length_b   1.000
_cell.length_c   1.000
_cell.angle_alpha   90.00
_cell.angle_beta   90.00
_cell.angle_gamma   90.00
#
_symmetry.space_group_name_H-M   'P 1'
#
loop_
_entity.id
_entity.type
_entity.pdbx_description
1 polymer ?
#
loop_
_entity_poly.entity_id
_entity_poly.type
_entity_poly.pdbx_seq_one_letter_code
_entity_poly.pdbx_strand_id
1 'polypeptide(L)'
;MKKVLTSVVAILAVSLYSCGKDDKKNDAPNPLIGEWALQSQVEGGKEFKEECQEYTYFLFTEKDIENHQFRKEGSVCEDKFGGKVSYTISNNQIHFEARGQKASIPFSVKDDILTITLGTVTQTYKKNARKTPPAVPTNPFIGTWKLETFIVNGKVEHLDECQKQSTYVFTDTNLKVTSLNRKNNSTECETTIEEISYSISENKIVMRKGEKNIEYTFLIKDNTLTFSGITEGDIAEPFTITLKKQ
;
A
#
# COMPACT_ATOMS: atom_id res chain seq x y z
N MET A 1 25.52 1.68 -12.06
CA MET A 1 24.94 1.64 -13.43
C MET A 1 24.20 0.32 -13.59
N LYS A 2 22.87 0.31 -13.36
CA LYS A 2 22.04 -0.90 -13.48
C LYS A 2 21.75 -1.15 -14.96
N LYS A 3 22.18 -2.30 -15.48
CA LYS A 3 21.94 -2.70 -16.87
C LYS A 3 20.46 -3.01 -17.03
N VAL A 4 19.76 -2.19 -17.83
CA VAL A 4 18.41 -2.50 -18.30
C VAL A 4 18.57 -3.42 -19.50
N LEU A 5 18.33 -4.71 -19.31
CA LEU A 5 18.24 -5.69 -20.39
C LEU A 5 16.81 -5.68 -20.93
N THR A 6 16.55 -4.79 -21.88
CA THR A 6 15.42 -4.90 -22.80
C THR A 6 15.66 -6.05 -23.76
N SER A 7 15.31 -7.27 -23.36
CA SER A 7 15.32 -8.44 -24.26
C SER A 7 14.06 -8.43 -25.14
N VAL A 8 14.24 -8.01 -26.39
CA VAL A 8 13.33 -8.28 -27.50
C VAL A 8 13.67 -9.68 -28.02
N VAL A 9 12.78 -10.65 -27.86
CA VAL A 9 12.90 -11.96 -28.51
C VAL A 9 11.74 -12.10 -29.49
N ALA A 10 12.06 -11.99 -30.78
CA ALA A 10 11.19 -12.41 -31.87
C ALA A 10 11.20 -13.95 -31.92
N ILE A 11 10.03 -14.58 -31.83
CA ILE A 11 9.90 -16.04 -31.97
C ILE A 11 9.36 -16.33 -33.38
N LEU A 12 10.21 -17.00 -34.16
CA LEU A 12 9.84 -17.69 -35.39
C LEU A 12 8.87 -18.83 -35.06
N ALA A 13 7.65 -18.74 -35.60
CA ALA A 13 6.65 -19.80 -35.51
C ALA A 13 6.99 -20.90 -36.53
N VAL A 14 7.28 -22.11 -36.04
CA VAL A 14 7.25 -23.34 -36.86
C VAL A 14 5.92 -24.02 -36.59
N SER A 15 4.97 -23.87 -37.51
CA SER A 15 3.67 -24.55 -37.47
C SER A 15 3.79 -25.94 -38.09
N LEU A 16 3.81 -26.98 -37.25
CA LEU A 16 3.43 -28.32 -37.69
C LEU A 16 1.91 -28.42 -37.60
N TYR A 17 1.25 -28.29 -38.75
CA TYR A 17 -0.16 -28.60 -38.90
C TYR A 17 -0.36 -30.09 -38.68
N SER A 18 -1.06 -30.45 -37.60
CA SER A 18 -1.77 -31.71 -37.51
C SER A 18 -3.26 -31.39 -37.47
N CYS A 19 -3.93 -31.63 -38.60
CA CYS A 19 -5.38 -31.60 -38.71
C CYS A 19 -5.96 -32.81 -37.97
N GLY A 20 -6.41 -32.59 -36.74
CA GLY A 20 -7.39 -33.43 -36.07
C GLY A 20 -8.75 -32.74 -36.13
N LYS A 21 -9.66 -33.26 -36.95
CA LYS A 21 -11.09 -32.96 -36.88
C LYS A 21 -11.62 -33.48 -35.54
N ASP A 22 -12.20 -32.59 -34.73
CA ASP A 22 -13.32 -32.91 -33.85
C ASP A 22 -14.02 -31.61 -33.44
N ASP A 23 -15.05 -31.24 -34.19
CA ASP A 23 -16.04 -30.23 -33.81
C ASP A 23 -16.95 -30.83 -32.73
N LYS A 24 -16.47 -30.84 -31.49
CA LYS A 24 -17.33 -30.91 -30.31
C LYS A 24 -17.22 -29.58 -29.59
N LYS A 25 -18.32 -28.83 -29.54
CA LYS A 25 -18.47 -27.76 -28.55
C LYS A 25 -18.23 -28.38 -27.17
N ASN A 26 -17.08 -28.08 -26.58
CA ASN A 26 -16.80 -28.45 -25.20
C ASN A 26 -17.68 -27.58 -24.31
N ASP A 27 -18.83 -28.11 -23.89
CA ASP A 27 -19.64 -27.58 -22.77
C ASP A 27 -18.96 -27.83 -21.40
N ALA A 28 -17.67 -28.18 -21.38
CA ALA A 28 -16.90 -28.31 -20.16
C ALA A 28 -16.72 -26.92 -19.54
N PRO A 29 -17.04 -26.73 -18.23
CA PRO A 29 -16.81 -25.48 -17.54
C PRO A 29 -15.35 -25.05 -17.69
N ASN A 30 -15.11 -23.77 -17.97
CA ASN A 30 -13.76 -23.24 -18.08
C ASN A 30 -13.01 -23.49 -16.74
N PRO A 31 -11.94 -24.31 -16.74
CA PRO A 31 -11.28 -24.74 -15.50
C PRO A 31 -10.51 -23.60 -14.82
N LEU A 32 -10.25 -22.50 -15.55
CA LEU A 32 -9.49 -21.36 -15.05
C LEU A 32 -10.32 -20.40 -14.22
N ILE A 33 -11.66 -20.43 -14.28
CA ILE A 33 -12.49 -19.43 -13.57
C ILE A 33 -12.17 -19.42 -12.08
N GLY A 34 -11.86 -18.22 -11.56
CA GLY A 34 -11.51 -17.96 -10.17
C GLY A 34 -10.16 -17.27 -9.97
N GLU A 35 -9.78 -17.15 -8.69
CA GLU A 35 -8.52 -16.54 -8.25
C GLU A 35 -7.42 -17.59 -8.13
N TRP A 36 -6.22 -17.26 -8.60
CA TRP A 36 -5.04 -18.13 -8.63
C TRP A 36 -3.83 -17.40 -8.08
N ALA A 37 -3.38 -17.80 -6.89
CA ALA A 37 -2.27 -17.16 -6.19
C ALA A 37 -0.94 -17.85 -6.52
N LEU A 38 0.07 -17.05 -6.87
CA LEU A 38 1.39 -17.55 -7.24
C LEU A 38 2.03 -18.31 -6.06
N GLN A 39 2.50 -19.53 -6.32
CA GLN A 39 3.20 -20.36 -5.35
C GLN A 39 4.70 -20.43 -5.63
N SER A 40 5.08 -20.57 -6.90
CA SER A 40 6.47 -20.67 -7.29
C SER A 40 6.68 -20.23 -8.73
N GLN A 41 7.90 -19.79 -9.03
CA GLN A 41 8.39 -19.50 -10.36
C GLN A 41 9.73 -20.19 -10.55
N VAL A 42 9.90 -20.84 -11.69
CA VAL A 42 11.17 -21.44 -12.11
C VAL A 42 11.57 -20.81 -13.43
N GLU A 43 12.79 -20.29 -13.51
CA GLU A 43 13.34 -19.69 -14.71
C GLU A 43 14.66 -20.40 -15.07
N GLY A 44 14.73 -20.98 -16.26
CA GLY A 44 15.93 -21.70 -16.71
C GLY A 44 16.33 -22.88 -15.80
N GLY A 45 15.34 -23.52 -15.17
CA GLY A 45 15.54 -24.65 -14.25
C GLY A 45 15.94 -24.26 -12.82
N LYS A 46 15.96 -22.96 -12.48
CA LYS A 46 16.23 -22.49 -11.12
C LYS A 46 15.00 -21.81 -10.53
N GLU A 47 14.74 -22.06 -9.25
CA GLU A 47 13.70 -21.34 -8.52
C GLU A 47 14.02 -19.85 -8.48
N PHE A 48 13.03 -19.04 -8.83
CA PHE A 48 13.08 -17.59 -8.80
C PHE A 48 12.13 -17.10 -7.71
N LYS A 49 12.67 -16.30 -6.78
CA LYS A 49 11.91 -15.71 -5.68
C LYS A 49 12.34 -14.26 -5.49
N GLU A 50 11.38 -13.36 -5.63
CA GLU A 50 11.53 -11.93 -5.37
C GLU A 50 10.69 -11.51 -4.15
N GLU A 51 11.08 -10.42 -3.49
CA GLU A 51 10.26 -9.81 -2.43
C GLU A 51 8.88 -9.41 -2.97
N CYS A 52 7.84 -9.52 -2.14
CA CYS A 52 6.43 -9.24 -2.48
C CYS A 52 5.79 -10.17 -3.53
N GLN A 53 6.57 -11.01 -4.21
CA GLN A 53 6.08 -11.85 -5.30
C GLN A 53 4.98 -12.83 -4.85
N GLU A 54 5.02 -13.28 -3.60
CA GLU A 54 4.02 -14.19 -3.01
C GLU A 54 2.60 -13.60 -2.88
N TYR A 55 2.44 -12.29 -3.07
CA TYR A 55 1.13 -11.62 -3.10
C TYR A 55 0.55 -11.56 -4.53
N THR A 56 1.33 -11.95 -5.55
CA THR A 56 0.92 -11.94 -6.96
C THR A 56 -0.16 -12.98 -7.23
N TYR A 57 -1.18 -12.58 -7.98
CA TYR A 57 -2.27 -13.48 -8.37
C TYR A 57 -2.87 -13.14 -9.74
N PHE A 58 -3.55 -14.12 -10.32
CA PHE A 58 -4.46 -13.94 -11.45
C PHE A 58 -5.90 -14.06 -10.99
N LEU A 59 -6.80 -13.28 -11.60
CA LEU A 59 -8.24 -13.50 -11.53
C LEU A 59 -8.77 -13.74 -12.94
N PHE A 60 -9.26 -14.95 -13.18
CA PHE A 60 -9.90 -15.33 -14.43
C PHE A 60 -11.41 -15.22 -14.28
N THR A 61 -12.01 -14.41 -15.14
CA THR A 61 -13.47 -14.29 -15.30
C THR A 61 -13.91 -14.98 -16.58
N GLU A 62 -15.21 -14.97 -16.88
CA GLU A 62 -15.73 -15.52 -18.14
C GLU A 62 -15.21 -14.80 -19.40
N LYS A 63 -14.76 -13.54 -19.27
CA LYS A 63 -14.38 -12.70 -20.41
C LYS A 63 -12.90 -12.34 -20.40
N ASP A 64 -12.38 -12.02 -19.23
CA ASP A 64 -11.09 -11.37 -19.07
C ASP A 64 -10.26 -11.99 -17.95
N ILE A 65 -8.95 -11.77 -18.05
CA ILE A 65 -7.93 -12.08 -17.05
C ILE A 65 -7.46 -10.76 -16.44
N GLU A 66 -7.36 -10.74 -15.12
CA GLU A 66 -6.72 -9.67 -14.34
C GLU A 66 -5.38 -10.19 -13.80
N ASN A 67 -4.30 -9.43 -14.03
CA ASN A 67 -2.96 -9.74 -13.52
C ASN A 67 -2.56 -8.70 -12.47
N HIS A 68 -2.40 -9.14 -11.22
CA HIS A 68 -1.98 -8.33 -10.09
C HIS A 68 -0.57 -8.71 -9.68
N GLN A 69 0.42 -7.93 -10.12
CA GLN A 69 1.84 -8.18 -9.83
C GLN A 69 2.31 -7.31 -8.67
N PHE A 70 2.67 -7.93 -7.55
CA PHE A 70 3.18 -7.18 -6.41
C PHE A 70 4.70 -7.00 -6.51
N ARG A 71 5.17 -5.77 -6.36
CA ARG A 71 6.60 -5.42 -6.34
C ARG A 71 6.91 -4.54 -5.14
N LYS A 72 8.15 -4.62 -4.67
CA LYS A 72 8.64 -3.78 -3.59
C LYS A 72 8.90 -2.35 -4.08
N GLU A 73 8.25 -1.39 -3.44
CA GLU A 73 8.42 0.04 -3.67
C GLU A 73 8.74 0.68 -2.31
N GLY A 74 10.02 0.98 -2.09
CA GLY A 74 10.51 1.38 -0.76
C GLY A 74 10.33 0.26 0.27
N SER A 75 9.53 0.52 1.30
CA SER A 75 9.20 -0.42 2.38
C SER A 75 7.87 -1.17 2.18
N VAL A 76 7.16 -0.92 1.08
CA VAL A 76 5.81 -1.46 0.85
C VAL A 76 5.75 -2.37 -0.37
N CYS A 77 4.84 -3.34 -0.34
CA CYS A 77 4.49 -4.15 -1.50
C CYS A 77 3.32 -3.48 -2.24
N GLU A 78 3.58 -2.94 -3.43
CA GLU A 78 2.59 -2.25 -4.23
C GLU A 78 2.03 -3.16 -5.33
N ASP A 79 0.72 -3.10 -5.55
CA ASP A 79 0.04 -3.81 -6.64
C ASP A 79 0.24 -3.06 -7.97
N LYS A 80 0.92 -3.70 -8.92
CA LYS A 80 1.07 -3.22 -10.30
C LYS A 80 0.03 -3.87 -11.20
N PHE A 81 -1.24 -3.51 -10.99
CA PHE A 81 -2.35 -4.00 -11.79
C PHE A 81 -2.22 -3.57 -13.26
N GLY A 82 -2.12 -4.55 -14.16
CA GLY A 82 -1.89 -4.33 -15.59
C GLY A 82 -3.14 -4.03 -16.42
N GLY A 83 -4.33 -4.01 -15.80
CA GLY A 83 -5.62 -3.95 -16.50
C GLY A 83 -6.21 -5.32 -16.81
N LYS A 84 -7.41 -5.31 -17.40
CA LYS A 84 -8.11 -6.53 -17.85
C LYS A 84 -7.70 -6.89 -19.27
N VAL A 85 -7.46 -8.17 -19.53
CA VAL A 85 -7.10 -8.70 -20.85
C VAL A 85 -8.07 -9.79 -21.23
N SER A 86 -8.79 -9.62 -22.35
CA SER A 86 -9.69 -10.66 -22.84
C SER A 86 -8.93 -11.89 -23.31
N TYR A 87 -9.53 -13.07 -23.14
CA TYR A 87 -8.89 -14.34 -23.49
C TYR A 87 -9.88 -15.36 -24.05
N THR A 88 -9.33 -16.37 -24.72
CA THR A 88 -10.05 -17.60 -25.08
C THR A 88 -9.20 -18.81 -24.74
N ILE A 89 -9.84 -19.98 -24.65
CA ILE A 89 -9.16 -21.25 -24.40
C ILE A 89 -9.42 -22.19 -25.57
N SER A 90 -8.35 -22.74 -26.14
CA SER A 90 -8.45 -23.88 -27.05
C SER A 90 -7.16 -24.69 -26.99
N ASN A 91 -7.23 -26.01 -27.23
CA ASN A 91 -6.04 -26.88 -27.31
C ASN A 91 -5.08 -26.75 -26.12
N ASN A 92 -5.61 -26.69 -24.88
CA ASN A 92 -4.86 -26.47 -23.64
C ASN A 92 -3.95 -25.23 -23.65
N GLN A 93 -4.36 -24.19 -24.38
CA GLN A 93 -3.69 -22.91 -24.45
C GLN A 93 -4.65 -21.77 -24.10
N ILE A 94 -4.11 -20.76 -23.44
CA ILE A 94 -4.77 -19.47 -23.22
C ILE A 94 -4.33 -18.55 -24.35
N HIS A 95 -5.28 -18.07 -25.14
CA HIS A 95 -5.06 -17.11 -26.22
C HIS A 95 -5.47 -15.73 -25.74
N PHE A 96 -4.60 -14.74 -25.91
CA PHE A 96 -4.89 -13.36 -25.52
C PHE A 96 -4.17 -12.38 -26.45
N GLU A 97 -4.62 -11.12 -26.41
CA GLU A 97 -3.96 -10.02 -27.12
C GLU A 97 -3.52 -8.96 -26.11
N ALA A 98 -2.23 -8.66 -26.10
CA ALA A 98 -1.65 -7.64 -25.25
C ALA A 98 -0.84 -6.67 -26.10
N ARG A 99 -1.12 -5.36 -25.98
CA ARG A 99 -0.42 -4.29 -26.72
C ARG A 99 -0.41 -4.53 -28.25
N GLY A 100 -1.52 -5.02 -28.79
CA GLY A 100 -1.67 -5.34 -30.23
C GLY A 100 -0.94 -6.61 -30.67
N GLN A 101 -0.37 -7.39 -29.76
CA GLN A 101 0.30 -8.65 -30.06
C GLN A 101 -0.52 -9.82 -29.54
N LYS A 102 -0.86 -10.74 -30.43
CA LYS A 102 -1.53 -12.00 -30.08
C LYS A 102 -0.50 -12.99 -29.55
N ALA A 103 -0.81 -13.60 -28.42
CA ALA A 103 0.00 -14.61 -27.79
C ALA A 103 -0.86 -15.82 -27.40
N SER A 104 -0.23 -16.99 -27.33
CA SER A 104 -0.85 -18.22 -26.87
C SER A 104 0.11 -18.90 -25.91
N ILE A 105 -0.36 -19.21 -24.71
CA ILE A 105 0.47 -19.81 -23.66
C ILE A 105 -0.12 -21.17 -23.25
N PRO A 106 0.71 -22.23 -23.18
CA PRO A 106 0.25 -23.52 -22.67
C PRO A 106 -0.06 -23.41 -21.18
N PHE A 107 -1.11 -24.12 -20.76
CA PHE A 107 -1.46 -24.27 -19.36
C PHE A 107 -1.88 -25.70 -19.04
N SER A 108 -1.85 -26.03 -17.75
CA SER A 108 -2.49 -27.23 -17.23
C SER A 108 -3.13 -26.93 -15.88
N VAL A 109 -4.25 -27.59 -15.58
CA VAL A 109 -4.93 -27.52 -14.29
C VAL A 109 -5.08 -28.93 -13.75
N LYS A 110 -4.60 -29.15 -12.52
CA LYS A 110 -4.76 -30.41 -11.79
C LYS A 110 -4.81 -30.12 -10.29
N ASP A 111 -5.79 -30.67 -9.58
CA ASP A 111 -5.89 -30.59 -8.11
C ASP A 111 -5.79 -29.14 -7.55
N ASP A 112 -6.52 -28.21 -8.15
CA ASP A 112 -6.49 -26.77 -7.84
C ASP A 112 -5.11 -26.12 -8.02
N ILE A 113 -4.24 -26.73 -8.83
CA ILE A 113 -2.94 -26.20 -9.22
C ILE A 113 -2.98 -25.85 -10.70
N LEU A 114 -2.69 -24.60 -11.01
CA LEU A 114 -2.54 -24.08 -12.38
C LEU A 114 -1.05 -23.92 -12.66
N THR A 115 -0.59 -24.54 -13.75
CA THR A 115 0.78 -24.37 -14.25
C THR A 115 0.74 -23.66 -15.58
N ILE A 116 1.50 -22.57 -15.70
CA ILE A 116 1.65 -21.78 -16.93
C ILE A 116 3.13 -21.75 -17.31
N THR A 117 3.43 -21.97 -18.59
CA THR A 117 4.80 -21.88 -19.12
C THR A 117 4.90 -20.77 -20.16
N LEU A 118 5.76 -19.78 -19.91
CA LEU A 118 6.08 -18.69 -20.83
C LEU A 118 7.58 -18.76 -21.18
N GLY A 119 7.90 -19.35 -22.33
CA GLY A 119 9.29 -19.55 -22.74
C GLY A 119 10.04 -20.44 -21.75
N THR A 120 11.08 -19.89 -21.11
CA THR A 120 11.90 -20.59 -20.09
C THR A 120 11.36 -20.45 -18.66
N VAL A 121 10.26 -19.73 -18.48
CA VAL A 121 9.63 -19.47 -17.18
C VAL A 121 8.44 -20.41 -17.00
N THR A 122 8.42 -21.14 -15.89
CA THR A 122 7.25 -21.91 -15.45
C THR A 122 6.77 -21.36 -14.13
N GLN A 123 5.48 -21.05 -14.04
CA GLN A 123 4.83 -20.54 -12.83
C GLN A 123 3.75 -21.52 -12.38
N THR A 124 3.71 -21.74 -11.08
CA THR A 124 2.70 -22.58 -10.43
C THR A 124 1.83 -21.72 -9.55
N TYR A 125 0.51 -21.86 -9.67
CA TYR A 125 -0.48 -21.13 -8.91
C TYR A 125 -1.41 -22.08 -8.17
N LYS A 126 -1.91 -21.66 -7.01
CA LYS A 126 -2.91 -22.39 -6.23
C LYS A 126 -4.22 -21.61 -6.21
N LYS A 127 -5.33 -22.30 -6.47
CA LYS A 127 -6.67 -21.69 -6.47
C LYS A 127 -7.04 -21.18 -5.07
N ASN A 128 -7.60 -19.96 -5.00
CA ASN A 128 -8.12 -19.33 -3.77
C ASN A 128 -7.12 -19.31 -2.59
N ALA A 129 -5.82 -19.20 -2.88
CA ALA A 129 -4.75 -19.22 -1.88
C ALA A 129 -4.01 -17.89 -1.78
N ARG A 130 -4.69 -16.78 -2.10
CA ARG A 130 -4.09 -15.45 -2.10
C ARG A 130 -3.62 -15.05 -0.72
N LYS A 131 -2.41 -14.51 -0.69
CA LYS A 131 -1.89 -13.78 0.47
C LYS A 131 -2.14 -12.29 0.26
N THR A 132 -2.35 -11.58 1.36
CA THR A 132 -2.39 -10.11 1.36
C THR A 132 -1.08 -9.59 1.92
N PRO A 133 -0.48 -8.54 1.31
CA PRO A 133 0.62 -7.83 1.94
C PRO A 133 0.23 -7.42 3.36
N PRO A 134 1.17 -7.43 4.33
CA PRO A 134 0.90 -6.83 5.63
C PRO A 134 0.40 -5.40 5.42
N ALA A 135 -0.66 -5.04 6.14
CA ALA A 135 -1.13 -3.66 6.15
C ALA A 135 0.07 -2.77 6.50
N VAL A 136 0.36 -1.79 5.66
CA VAL A 136 1.35 -0.76 5.98
C VAL A 136 0.92 -0.18 7.32
N PRO A 137 1.78 -0.12 8.36
CA PRO A 137 1.47 0.65 9.54
C PRO A 137 1.24 2.09 9.08
N THR A 138 -0.02 2.48 8.94
CA THR A 138 -0.37 3.87 8.72
C THR A 138 0.05 4.56 9.99
N ASN A 139 1.09 5.40 9.91
CA ASN A 139 1.49 6.24 11.02
C ASN A 139 0.21 6.95 11.51
N PRO A 140 -0.32 6.58 12.70
CA PRO A 140 -1.69 6.90 13.09
C PRO A 140 -1.88 8.41 13.29
N PHE A 141 -0.77 9.13 13.42
CA PHE A 141 -0.71 10.58 13.48
C PHE A 141 -1.06 11.25 12.15
N ILE A 142 -0.79 10.61 10.99
CA ILE A 142 -0.95 11.27 9.69
C ILE A 142 -2.38 11.79 9.52
N GLY A 143 -2.47 13.07 9.17
CA GLY A 143 -3.73 13.78 8.96
C GLY A 143 -3.78 15.13 9.67
N THR A 144 -4.94 15.75 9.60
CA THR A 144 -5.23 17.06 10.20
C THR A 144 -5.97 16.88 11.51
N TRP A 145 -5.53 17.60 12.54
CA TRP A 145 -6.12 17.56 13.87
C TRP A 145 -6.44 18.97 14.35
N LYS A 146 -7.45 19.08 15.21
CA LYS A 146 -7.80 20.32 15.93
C LYS A 146 -7.66 20.14 17.42
N LEU A 147 -7.28 21.22 18.10
CA LEU A 147 -7.21 21.27 19.55
C LEU A 147 -8.62 21.14 20.15
N GLU A 148 -8.81 20.14 21.01
CA GLU A 148 -10.07 19.94 21.74
C GLU A 148 -9.94 20.41 23.19
N THR A 149 -8.87 19.98 23.89
CA THR A 149 -8.62 20.38 25.28
C THR A 149 -7.14 20.57 25.54
N PHE A 150 -6.83 21.52 26.42
CA PHE A 150 -5.50 21.69 27.00
C PHE A 150 -5.64 21.71 28.52
N ILE A 151 -4.85 20.90 29.22
CA ILE A 151 -4.88 20.76 30.67
C ILE A 151 -3.48 21.03 31.19
N VAL A 152 -3.35 21.93 32.15
CA VAL A 152 -2.10 22.23 32.85
C VAL A 152 -2.32 22.03 34.34
N ASN A 153 -1.46 21.24 34.99
CA ASN A 153 -1.55 20.93 36.41
C ASN A 153 -2.95 20.46 36.86
N GLY A 154 -3.58 19.61 36.03
CA GLY A 154 -4.91 19.06 36.26
C GLY A 154 -6.09 20.02 36.03
N LYS A 155 -5.84 21.27 35.61
CA LYS A 155 -6.89 22.26 35.31
C LYS A 155 -7.04 22.43 33.80
N VAL A 156 -8.28 22.44 33.33
CA VAL A 156 -8.60 22.69 31.92
C VAL A 156 -8.37 24.18 31.64
N GLU A 157 -7.48 24.47 30.69
CA GLU A 157 -7.22 25.82 30.22
C GLU A 157 -8.38 26.34 29.37
N HIS A 158 -8.70 27.63 29.52
CA HIS A 158 -9.73 28.26 28.71
C HIS A 158 -9.19 28.58 27.32
N LEU A 159 -9.73 27.90 26.30
CA LEU A 159 -9.39 28.17 24.89
C LEU A 159 -10.36 29.18 24.30
N ASP A 160 -9.82 30.26 23.75
CA ASP A 160 -10.63 31.25 23.03
C ASP A 160 -10.99 30.81 21.61
N GLU A 161 -11.85 31.58 20.93
CA GLU A 161 -12.32 31.28 19.58
C GLU A 161 -11.22 31.28 18.52
N CYS A 162 -10.11 32.01 18.72
CA CYS A 162 -8.96 31.94 17.82
C CYS A 162 -8.20 30.63 18.05
N GLN A 163 -7.90 30.30 19.31
CA GLN A 163 -7.13 29.11 19.68
C GLN A 163 -7.81 27.82 19.23
N LYS A 164 -9.14 27.73 19.32
CA LYS A 164 -9.94 26.61 18.81
C LYS A 164 -9.83 26.38 17.30
N GLN A 165 -9.39 27.38 16.53
CA GLN A 165 -9.18 27.28 15.08
C GLN A 165 -7.78 26.77 14.72
N SER A 166 -6.89 26.61 15.70
CA SER A 166 -5.53 26.12 15.47
C SER A 166 -5.55 24.69 14.89
N THR A 167 -4.64 24.42 13.95
CA THR A 167 -4.55 23.12 13.26
C THR A 167 -3.17 22.49 13.38
N TYR A 168 -3.16 21.17 13.44
CA TYR A 168 -1.97 20.34 13.58
C TYR A 168 -1.98 19.33 12.45
N VAL A 169 -1.06 19.44 11.50
CA VAL A 169 -0.99 18.57 10.33
C VAL A 169 0.26 17.71 10.42
N PHE A 170 0.08 16.41 10.64
CA PHE A 170 1.16 15.44 10.65
C PHE A 170 1.32 14.82 9.27
N THR A 171 2.55 14.86 8.75
CA THR A 171 3.02 14.01 7.65
C THR A 171 3.77 12.81 8.21
N ASP A 172 4.39 12.02 7.35
CA ASP A 172 5.31 10.95 7.69
C ASP A 172 6.48 11.38 8.61
N THR A 173 7.05 12.56 8.41
CA THR A 173 8.23 13.03 9.15
C THR A 173 8.08 14.37 9.87
N ASN A 174 7.05 15.16 9.53
CA ASN A 174 6.92 16.54 9.99
C ASN A 174 5.53 16.82 10.57
N LEU A 175 5.49 17.67 11.58
CA LEU A 175 4.30 18.28 12.13
C LEU A 175 4.31 19.76 11.75
N LYS A 176 3.27 20.20 11.04
CA LYS A 176 2.98 21.62 10.83
C LYS A 176 1.93 22.08 11.83
N VAL A 177 2.30 23.02 12.69
CA VAL A 177 1.40 23.66 13.66
C VAL A 177 1.03 25.04 13.11
N THR A 178 -0.27 25.29 12.95
CA THR A 178 -0.81 26.62 12.64
C THR A 178 -1.57 27.10 13.85
N SER A 179 -0.94 27.93 14.67
CA SER A 179 -1.49 28.48 15.90
C SER A 179 -2.18 29.81 15.61
N LEU A 180 -3.43 29.95 16.06
CA LEU A 180 -4.17 31.20 15.98
C LEU A 180 -4.37 31.76 17.38
N ASN A 181 -3.86 32.96 17.64
CA ASN A 181 -4.00 33.65 18.92
C ASN A 181 -4.69 34.99 18.74
N ARG A 182 -5.42 35.46 19.75
CA ARG A 182 -6.04 36.79 19.71
C ARG A 182 -4.98 37.89 19.78
N LYS A 183 -5.04 38.87 18.86
CA LYS A 183 -4.21 40.07 18.97
C LYS A 183 -4.60 40.88 20.21
N ASN A 184 -3.62 41.44 20.91
CA ASN A 184 -3.85 42.26 22.09
C ASN A 184 -4.88 43.38 21.79
N ASN A 185 -5.91 43.48 22.62
CA ASN A 185 -6.98 44.47 22.53
C ASN A 185 -7.74 44.50 21.18
N SER A 186 -7.79 43.37 20.45
CA SER A 186 -8.53 43.26 19.18
C SER A 186 -9.40 42.00 19.15
N THR A 187 -10.40 42.00 18.26
CA THR A 187 -11.20 40.82 17.93
C THR A 187 -10.57 39.95 16.83
N GLU A 188 -9.47 40.42 16.22
CA GLU A 188 -8.74 39.70 15.17
C GLU A 188 -7.83 38.61 15.72
N CYS A 189 -7.68 37.53 14.96
CA CYS A 189 -6.71 36.47 15.21
C CYS A 189 -5.40 36.76 14.44
N GLU A 190 -4.27 36.49 15.08
CA GLU A 190 -2.93 36.43 14.47
C GLU A 190 -2.51 34.97 14.30
N THR A 191 -1.85 34.68 13.18
CA THR A 191 -1.43 33.31 12.83
C THR A 191 0.08 33.15 12.96
N THR A 192 0.50 32.07 13.60
CA THR A 192 1.90 31.64 13.65
C THR A 192 2.01 30.22 13.09
N ILE A 193 3.00 29.97 12.24
CA ILE A 193 3.25 28.66 11.64
C ILE A 193 4.60 28.14 12.14
N GLU A 194 4.60 26.94 12.70
CA GLU A 194 5.81 26.21 13.06
C GLU A 194 5.83 24.85 12.33
N GLU A 195 7.00 24.46 11.82
CA GLU A 195 7.23 23.12 11.27
C GLU A 195 8.27 22.39 12.12
N ILE A 196 7.90 21.21 12.61
CA ILE A 196 8.64 20.45 13.61
C ILE A 196 8.89 19.05 13.05
N SER A 197 10.15 18.64 12.98
CA SER A 197 10.47 17.25 12.64
C SER A 197 10.24 16.35 13.84
N TYR A 198 9.69 15.15 13.63
CA TYR A 198 9.44 14.23 14.73
C TYR A 198 9.83 12.79 14.41
N SER A 199 9.91 11.95 15.45
CA SER A 199 10.01 10.49 15.30
C SER A 199 9.22 9.80 16.41
N ILE A 200 8.71 8.61 16.13
CA ILE A 200 7.91 7.82 17.07
C ILE A 200 8.72 6.60 17.49
N SER A 201 8.73 6.31 18.79
CA SER A 201 9.31 5.09 19.35
C SER A 201 8.39 4.60 20.47
N GLU A 202 7.84 3.39 20.30
CA GLU A 202 6.89 2.79 21.25
C GLU A 202 5.68 3.71 21.52
N ASN A 203 5.57 4.25 22.74
CA ASN A 203 4.52 5.17 23.19
C ASN A 203 5.01 6.62 23.34
N LYS A 204 6.18 6.94 22.76
CA LYS A 204 6.79 8.26 22.80
C LYS A 204 6.89 8.88 21.42
N ILE A 205 6.64 10.18 21.35
CA ILE A 205 7.01 11.02 20.23
C ILE A 205 8.18 11.90 20.66
N VAL A 206 9.19 12.01 19.78
CA VAL A 206 10.34 12.89 19.98
C VAL A 206 10.22 14.01 18.96
N MET A 207 9.98 15.23 19.43
CA MET A 207 9.89 16.44 18.61
C MET A 207 11.23 17.18 18.63
N ARG A 208 11.73 17.56 17.45
CA ARG A 208 13.02 18.25 17.29
C ARG A 208 12.76 19.73 17.07
N LYS A 209 13.11 20.57 18.05
CA LYS A 209 12.97 22.04 17.99
C LYS A 209 14.36 22.67 18.14
N GLY A 210 14.95 23.06 17.00
CA GLY A 210 16.34 23.52 16.95
C GLY A 210 17.31 22.39 17.34
N GLU A 211 18.21 22.65 18.29
CA GLU A 211 19.16 21.65 18.82
C GLU A 211 18.58 20.78 19.94
N LYS A 212 17.36 21.07 20.40
CA LYS A 212 16.70 20.33 21.49
C LYS A 212 15.76 19.26 20.95
N ASN A 213 15.78 18.10 21.60
CA ASN A 213 14.79 17.05 21.44
C ASN A 213 13.88 17.05 22.66
N ILE A 214 12.57 17.15 22.43
CA ILE A 214 11.56 17.12 23.50
C ILE A 214 10.74 15.84 23.32
N GLU A 215 10.64 15.06 24.39
CA GLU A 215 9.88 13.82 24.40
C GLU A 215 8.49 14.03 25.01
N TYR A 216 7.47 13.48 24.36
CA TYR A 216 6.12 13.40 24.91
C TYR A 216 5.63 11.95 24.86
N THR A 217 4.88 11.56 25.89
CA THR A 217 4.07 10.33 25.80
C THR A 217 2.80 10.63 25.02
N PHE A 218 2.32 9.65 24.26
CA PHE A 218 1.08 9.80 23.52
C PHE A 218 0.15 8.59 23.68
N LEU A 219 -1.14 8.84 23.45
CA LEU A 219 -2.16 7.82 23.29
C LEU A 219 -3.04 8.19 22.10
N ILE A 220 -3.33 7.21 21.23
CA ILE A 220 -4.29 7.37 20.14
C ILE A 220 -5.43 6.37 20.34
N LYS A 221 -6.65 6.89 20.42
CA LYS A 221 -7.88 6.08 20.55
C LYS A 221 -9.03 6.83 19.88
N ASP A 222 -9.84 6.15 19.06
CA ASP A 222 -11.09 6.67 18.49
C ASP A 222 -10.93 8.09 17.88
N ASN A 223 -9.99 8.25 16.93
CA ASN A 223 -9.67 9.54 16.27
C ASN A 223 -9.28 10.68 17.23
N THR A 224 -8.88 10.33 18.45
CA THR A 224 -8.41 11.25 19.47
C THR A 224 -6.93 10.96 19.75
N LEU A 225 -6.11 12.00 19.70
CA LEU A 225 -4.69 11.96 19.99
C LEU A 225 -4.43 12.79 21.24
N THR A 226 -3.90 12.14 22.27
CA THR A 226 -3.54 12.78 23.53
C THR A 226 -2.03 12.81 23.68
N PHE A 227 -1.45 13.99 23.90
CA PHE A 227 -0.07 14.17 24.32
C PHE A 227 0.01 14.48 25.80
N SER A 228 1.05 14.00 26.46
CA SER A 228 1.36 14.37 27.85
C SER A 228 2.85 14.62 28.02
N GLY A 229 3.17 15.64 28.80
CA GLY A 229 4.53 16.11 29.02
C GLY A 229 4.63 17.03 30.23
N ILE A 230 5.75 17.74 30.32
CA ILE A 230 6.06 18.71 31.37
C ILE A 230 6.39 20.04 30.69
N THR A 231 5.85 21.15 31.19
CA THR A 231 6.12 22.49 30.66
C THR A 231 7.60 22.87 30.84
N GLU A 232 8.15 23.63 29.89
CA GLU A 232 9.47 24.24 30.05
C GLU A 232 9.36 25.53 30.88
N GLY A 233 10.13 25.67 31.96
CA GLY A 233 10.16 26.86 32.81
C GLY A 233 10.70 26.60 34.23
N ASP A 234 10.76 27.64 35.07
CA ASP A 234 11.22 27.55 36.46
C ASP A 234 10.31 26.65 37.33
N ILE A 235 9.03 26.55 36.96
CA ILE A 235 8.06 25.65 37.57
C ILE A 235 7.60 24.67 36.50
N ALA A 236 8.13 23.45 36.60
CA ALA A 236 7.77 22.33 35.74
C ALA A 236 6.38 21.79 36.11
N GLU A 237 5.39 22.00 35.24
CA GLU A 237 4.02 21.54 35.46
C GLU A 237 3.65 20.45 34.45
N PRO A 238 2.95 19.38 34.87
CA PRO A 238 2.45 18.38 33.94
C PRO A 238 1.36 19.00 33.08
N PHE A 239 1.36 18.66 31.79
CA PHE A 239 0.31 19.07 30.88
C PHE A 239 -0.21 17.90 30.05
N THR A 240 -1.44 18.05 29.58
CA THR A 240 -2.08 17.14 28.64
C THR A 240 -2.76 17.94 27.53
N ILE A 241 -2.49 17.59 26.28
CA ILE A 241 -3.16 18.15 25.10
C ILE A 241 -3.98 17.05 24.45
N THR A 242 -5.23 17.33 24.11
CA THR A 242 -6.08 16.43 23.34
C THR A 242 -6.40 17.06 22.00
N LEU A 243 -6.12 16.32 20.94
CA LEU A 243 -6.38 16.69 19.56
C LEU A 243 -7.40 15.72 18.95
N LYS A 244 -8.29 16.23 18.12
CA LYS A 244 -9.30 15.44 17.42
C LYS A 244 -9.09 15.47 15.93
N LYS A 245 -9.07 14.29 15.30
CA LYS A 245 -8.89 14.15 13.86
C LYS A 245 -10.08 14.76 13.13
N GLN A 246 -9.80 15.49 12.05
CA GLN A 246 -10.81 16.09 11.16
C GLN A 246 -11.26 15.11 10.08
#